data_AF-A0AAV5TWA6-F1
#
_entry.id   AF-A0AAV5TWA6-F1
#
_cell.length_a   1.000
_cell.length_b   1.000
_cell.length_c   1.000
_cell.angle_alpha   90.00
_cell.angle_beta   90.00
_cell.angle_gamma   90.00
#
_symmetry.space_group_name_H-M   'P 1'
#
loop_
_entity.id
_entity.type
_entity.pdbx_description
1 polymer ?
#
loop_
_entity_poly.entity_id
_entity_poly.type
_entity_poly.pdbx_seq_one_letter_code
_entity_poly.pdbx_strand_id
1 'polypeptide(L)'
;FYFFNYFTHTCQGITNLLLSLNRATAVLLPLHHRRIWSARFTLPCCFIFQFFLGLHFGERSIYIGSHLMHYPTGERLPIPANTPDVRAFWLETFITAISSCLFTTVLYSIVVWRFPIKRKPPRTKKEVVENRQALSLLCIAIVVMICE
;
A
#
# COMPACT_ATOMS: atom_id res chain seq x y z
N PHE A 1 -20.50 11.62 -3.44
CA PHE A 1 -20.22 10.25 -3.94
C PHE A 1 -18.73 10.00 -4.12
N TYR A 2 -17.98 10.90 -4.78
CA TYR A 2 -16.53 10.77 -4.99
C TYR A 2 -15.72 10.56 -3.69
N PHE A 3 -15.97 11.34 -2.62
CA PHE A 3 -15.30 11.16 -1.33
C PHE A 3 -15.31 9.71 -0.84
N PHE A 4 -16.50 9.12 -0.67
CA PHE A 4 -16.62 7.75 -0.16
C PHE A 4 -16.00 6.73 -1.09
N ASN A 5 -16.07 6.95 -2.41
CA ASN A 5 -15.45 6.07 -3.39
C ASN A 5 -13.92 6.06 -3.25
N TYR A 6 -13.28 7.23 -3.27
CA TYR A 6 -11.83 7.33 -3.11
C TYR A 6 -11.38 6.88 -1.71
N PHE A 7 -12.10 7.26 -0.65
CA PHE A 7 -11.82 6.83 0.72
C PHE A 7 -11.81 5.29 0.83
N THR A 8 -12.86 4.62 0.35
CA THR A 8 -12.98 3.16 0.47
C THR A 8 -11.97 2.43 -0.42
N HIS A 9 -11.73 2.89 -1.65
CA HIS A 9 -10.71 2.30 -2.52
C HIS A 9 -9.30 2.46 -1.96
N THR A 10 -8.95 3.62 -1.42
CA THR A 10 -7.65 3.85 -0.75
C THR A 10 -7.52 2.95 0.47
N CYS A 11 -8.57 2.85 1.30
CA CYS A 11 -8.58 1.96 2.45
C CYS A 11 -8.36 0.50 2.04
N GLN A 12 -9.05 0.03 1.00
CA GLN A 12 -8.91 -1.33 0.47
C GLN A 12 -7.49 -1.59 -0.07
N GLY A 13 -6.91 -0.62 -0.80
CA GLY A 13 -5.53 -0.69 -1.28
C GLY A 13 -4.53 -0.83 -0.14
N ILE A 14 -4.67 -0.01 0.91
CA ILE A 14 -3.81 -0.07 2.10
C ILE A 14 -4.01 -1.38 2.87
N THR A 15 -5.25 -1.85 3.03
CA THR A 15 -5.52 -3.16 3.65
C THR A 15 -4.79 -4.28 2.89
N ASN A 16 -4.82 -4.26 1.55
CA ASN A 16 -4.12 -5.23 0.72
C ASN A 16 -2.59 -5.15 0.89
N LEU A 17 -2.03 -3.94 0.96
CA LEU A 17 -0.62 -3.72 1.25
C LEU A 17 -0.23 -4.29 2.63
N LEU A 18 -1.00 -3.97 3.67
CA LEU A 18 -0.77 -4.46 5.03
C LEU A 18 -0.86 -5.99 5.09
N LEU A 19 -1.82 -6.59 4.39
CA LEU A 19 -1.95 -8.05 4.31
C LEU A 19 -0.76 -8.68 3.58
N SER A 20 -0.27 -8.05 2.51
CA SER A 20 0.93 -8.50 1.80
C SER A 20 2.17 -8.43 2.69
N LEU A 21 2.32 -7.37 3.49
CA LEU A 21 3.39 -7.22 4.48
C LEU A 21 3.28 -8.26 5.60
N ASN A 22 2.06 -8.54 6.07
CA ASN A 22 1.82 -9.59 7.05
C ASN A 22 2.30 -10.96 6.54
N ARG A 23 1.96 -11.31 5.29
CA ARG A 23 2.42 -12.55 4.65
C ARG A 23 3.92 -12.56 4.39
N ALA A 24 4.47 -11.46 3.87
CA ALA A 24 5.90 -11.33 3.60
C ALA A 24 6.73 -11.45 4.88
N THR A 25 6.33 -10.78 5.97
CA THR A 25 7.00 -10.89 7.26
C THR A 25 6.88 -12.29 7.88
N ALA A 26 5.77 -13.00 7.67
CA ALA A 26 5.63 -14.39 8.13
C ALA A 26 6.65 -15.33 7.45
N VAL A 27 6.87 -15.16 6.14
CA VAL A 27 7.81 -15.99 5.37
C VAL A 27 9.25 -15.57 5.58
N LEU A 28 9.53 -14.27 5.46
CA LEU A 28 10.89 -13.73 5.51
C LEU A 28 11.44 -13.70 6.93
N LEU A 29 10.58 -13.42 7.92
CA LEU A 29 10.95 -13.11 9.30
C LEU A 29 10.18 -13.91 10.35
N PRO A 30 10.14 -15.25 10.30
CA PRO A 30 9.28 -16.06 11.17
C PRO A 30 9.54 -15.81 12.68
N LEU A 31 10.80 -15.55 13.06
CA LEU A 31 11.17 -15.26 14.46
C LEU A 31 10.67 -13.90 14.96
N HIS A 32 10.57 -12.90 14.07
CA HIS A 32 10.15 -11.54 14.43
C HIS A 32 8.68 -11.29 14.12
N HIS A 33 8.08 -12.06 13.20
CA HIS A 33 6.69 -11.94 12.78
C HIS A 33 5.75 -11.95 13.99
N ARG A 34 5.90 -12.95 14.89
CA ARG A 34 5.08 -13.03 16.10
C ARG A 34 5.22 -11.76 16.95
N ARG A 35 6.44 -11.26 17.18
CA ARG A 35 6.68 -10.06 18.00
C ARG A 35 6.11 -8.78 17.38
N ILE A 36 6.21 -8.63 16.06
CA ILE A 36 5.72 -7.46 15.33
C ILE A 36 4.19 -7.44 15.34
N TRP A 37 3.56 -8.56 14.99
CA TRP A 37 2.10 -8.63 14.84
C TRP A 37 1.34 -8.92 16.13
N SER A 38 2.00 -9.43 17.18
CA SER A 38 1.41 -9.59 18.52
C SER A 38 1.50 -8.33 19.38
N ALA A 39 2.20 -7.29 18.93
CA ALA A 39 2.27 -6.05 19.70
C ALA A 39 0.90 -5.37 19.73
N ARG A 40 0.47 -4.97 20.93
CA ARG A 40 -0.86 -4.39 21.20
C ARG A 40 -1.18 -3.16 20.34
N PHE A 41 -0.15 -2.46 19.88
CA PHE A 41 -0.29 -1.23 19.11
C PHE A 41 -0.21 -1.43 17.59
N THR A 42 0.23 -2.59 17.09
CA THR A 42 0.43 -2.78 15.64
C THR A 42 -0.87 -2.63 14.86
N LEU A 43 -1.93 -3.34 15.28
CA LEU A 43 -3.24 -3.24 14.62
C LEU A 43 -3.83 -1.82 14.71
N PRO A 44 -3.90 -1.16 15.89
CA PRO A 44 -4.32 0.23 15.97
C PRO A 44 -3.51 1.18 15.07
N CYS A 45 -2.18 1.05 15.03
CA CYS A 45 -1.33 1.87 14.17
C CYS A 45 -1.65 1.65 12.68
N CYS A 46 -1.85 0.40 12.25
CA CYS A 46 -2.27 0.09 10.89
C CYS A 46 -3.63 0.70 10.53
N PHE A 47 -4.61 0.62 11.42
CA PHE A 47 -5.93 1.24 11.23
C PHE A 47 -5.84 2.76 11.15
N ILE A 48 -5.08 3.38 12.05
CA ILE A 48 -4.88 4.84 12.08
C ILE A 48 -4.22 5.30 10.78
N PHE A 49 -3.16 4.62 10.35
CA PHE A 49 -2.48 4.89 9.08
C PHE A 49 -3.42 4.78 7.88
N GLN A 50 -4.19 3.69 7.81
CA GLN A 50 -5.19 3.48 6.76
C GLN A 50 -6.26 4.58 6.76
N PHE A 51 -6.77 4.94 7.93
CA PHE A 51 -7.82 5.94 8.07
C PHE A 51 -7.34 7.32 7.63
N PHE A 52 -6.16 7.76 8.06
CA PHE A 52 -5.63 9.08 7.69
C PHE A 52 -5.31 9.19 6.20
N LEU A 53 -4.71 8.15 5.59
CA LEU A 53 -4.50 8.15 4.14
C LEU A 53 -5.81 8.11 3.36
N GLY A 54 -6.79 7.32 3.83
CA GLY A 54 -8.14 7.31 3.25
C GLY A 54 -8.79 8.70 3.30
N LEU A 55 -8.69 9.39 4.44
CA LEU A 55 -9.19 10.76 4.61
C LEU A 55 -8.49 11.74 3.67
N HIS A 56 -7.16 11.69 3.55
CA HIS A 56 -6.39 12.57 2.66
C HIS A 56 -6.85 12.47 1.20
N PHE A 57 -6.94 11.25 0.65
CA PHE A 57 -7.42 11.04 -0.71
C PHE A 57 -8.92 11.35 -0.87
N GLY A 58 -9.72 11.03 0.15
CA GLY A 58 -11.14 11.37 0.19
C GLY A 58 -11.36 12.88 0.10
N GLU A 59 -10.71 13.66 0.96
CA GLU A 59 -10.79 15.11 1.02
C GLU A 59 -10.36 15.73 -0.32
N ARG A 60 -9.21 15.31 -0.87
CA ARG A 60 -8.74 15.77 -2.18
C ARG A 60 -9.74 15.52 -3.30
N SER A 61 -10.48 14.41 -3.23
CA SER A 61 -11.50 14.10 -4.25
C SER A 61 -12.72 15.01 -4.22
N ILE A 62 -12.98 15.73 -3.12
CA ILE A 62 -14.09 16.70 -3.03
C ILE A 62 -13.82 17.89 -3.96
N TYR A 63 -12.55 18.25 -4.13
CA TYR A 63 -12.12 19.35 -4.99
C TYR A 63 -12.07 18.99 -6.48
N ILE A 64 -12.42 17.76 -6.86
CA ILE A 64 -12.57 17.38 -8.26
C ILE A 64 -13.82 18.09 -8.81
N GLY A 65 -13.60 19.28 -9.36
CA GLY A 65 -14.62 19.96 -10.14
C GLY A 65 -15.04 19.06 -11.30
N SER A 66 -16.34 18.83 -11.46
CA SER A 66 -16.89 18.13 -12.62
C SER A 66 -17.89 19.04 -13.32
N HIS A 67 -17.90 18.98 -14.64
CA HIS A 67 -18.92 19.64 -15.45
C HIS A 67 -19.69 18.55 -16.21
N LEU A 68 -20.98 18.77 -16.41
CA LEU A 68 -21.83 17.84 -17.14
C LEU A 68 -21.68 18.15 -18.63
N MET A 69 -21.03 17.25 -19.37
CA MET A 69 -20.99 17.36 -20.83
C MET A 69 -22.32 16.88 -21.40
N HIS A 70 -22.92 17.70 -22.27
CA HIS A 70 -24.17 17.35 -22.94
C HIS A 70 -23.86 16.68 -24.26
N TYR A 71 -24.27 15.43 -24.41
CA TYR A 71 -24.14 14.72 -25.68
C TYR A 71 -25.35 15.00 -26.59
N PRO A 72 -25.17 14.95 -27.92
CA PRO A 72 -26.26 15.09 -28.88
C PRO A 72 -27.39 14.05 -28.68
N THR A 73 -27.06 12.92 -28.05
CA THR A 73 -27.98 11.82 -27.69
C THR A 73 -28.84 12.11 -26.46
N GLY A 74 -28.66 13.25 -25.79
CA GLY A 74 -29.39 13.65 -24.58
C GLY A 74 -28.78 13.17 -23.26
N GLU A 75 -27.77 12.30 -23.31
CA GLU A 75 -27.06 11.81 -22.13
C GLU A 75 -26.18 12.90 -21.50
N ARG A 76 -26.08 12.86 -20.15
CA ARG A 76 -25.23 13.76 -19.37
C ARG A 76 -24.20 12.93 -18.61
N LEU A 77 -22.93 13.08 -19.00
CA LEU A 77 -21.83 12.41 -18.33
C LEU A 77 -21.01 13.44 -17.54
N PRO A 78 -20.67 13.15 -16.27
CA PRO A 78 -19.78 14.00 -15.51
C PRO A 78 -18.36 13.87 -16.07
N ILE A 79 -17.82 14.97 -16.57
CA ILE A 79 -16.44 15.06 -17.03
C ILE A 79 -15.64 15.87 -16.02
N PRO A 80 -14.48 15.36 -15.54
CA PRO A 80 -13.61 16.13 -14.67
C PRO A 80 -13.17 17.43 -15.36
N ALA A 81 -13.24 18.53 -14.64
CA ALA A 81 -12.79 19.82 -15.13
C ALA A 81 -11.28 19.77 -15.44
N ASN A 82 -10.88 20.41 -16.53
CA ASN A 82 -9.49 20.44 -16.95
C ASN A 82 -8.70 21.53 -16.19
N THR A 83 -8.70 21.44 -14.86
CA THR A 83 -7.98 22.36 -13.98
C THR A 83 -6.62 21.78 -13.56
N PRO A 84 -5.62 22.62 -13.24
CA PRO A 84 -4.33 22.14 -12.74
C PRO A 84 -4.48 21.27 -11.48
N ASP A 85 -5.44 21.58 -10.59
CA ASP A 85 -5.68 20.82 -9.36
C ASP A 85 -6.16 19.40 -9.63
N VAL A 86 -7.07 19.23 -10.59
CA VAL A 86 -7.56 17.90 -10.99
C VAL A 86 -6.43 17.08 -11.61
N ARG A 87 -5.58 17.70 -12.44
CA ARG A 87 -4.40 17.02 -13.01
C ARG A 87 -3.41 16.62 -11.93
N ALA A 88 -3.14 17.50 -10.96
CA ALA A 88 -2.25 17.20 -9.84
C ALA A 88 -2.79 16.03 -8.99
N PHE A 89 -4.09 16.02 -8.70
CA PHE A 89 -4.75 14.92 -8.00
C PHE A 89 -4.62 13.58 -8.74
N TRP A 90 -4.87 13.55 -10.05
CA TRP A 90 -4.72 12.34 -10.84
C TRP A 90 -3.26 11.86 -10.90
N LEU A 91 -2.31 12.79 -11.01
CA LEU A 91 -0.88 12.46 -10.98
C LEU A 91 -0.47 11.87 -9.63
N GLU A 92 -0.87 12.48 -8.51
CA GLU A 92 -0.61 11.98 -7.14
C GLU A 92 -1.20 10.58 -6.94
N THR A 93 -2.45 10.38 -7.37
CA THR A 93 -3.14 9.08 -7.31
C THR A 93 -2.42 8.03 -8.15
N PHE A 94 -2.01 8.39 -9.37
CA PHE A 94 -1.31 7.49 -10.28
C PHE A 94 0.06 7.07 -9.77
N ILE A 95 0.86 8.03 -9.29
CA ILE A 95 2.17 7.77 -8.69
C ILE A 95 2.02 6.86 -7.48
N THR A 96 1.09 7.16 -6.57
CA THR A 96 0.84 6.35 -5.37
C THR A 96 0.41 4.93 -5.73
N ALA A 97 -0.47 4.76 -6.72
CA ALA A 97 -0.91 3.45 -7.19
C ALA A 97 0.25 2.65 -7.78
N ILE A 98 1.02 3.22 -8.71
CA ILE A 98 2.18 2.54 -9.32
C ILE A 98 3.21 2.17 -8.26
N SER A 99 3.54 3.11 -7.38
CA SER A 99 4.49 2.91 -6.28
C SER A 99 4.04 1.70 -5.44
N SER A 100 2.77 1.66 -5.03
CA SER A 100 2.23 0.52 -4.25
C SER A 100 2.26 -0.82 -4.99
N CYS A 101 2.01 -0.82 -6.31
CA CYS A 101 2.10 -2.00 -7.16
C CYS A 101 3.54 -2.50 -7.29
N LEU A 102 4.50 -1.59 -7.49
CA LEU A 102 5.92 -1.94 -7.54
C LEU A 102 6.40 -2.52 -6.21
N PHE A 103 6.02 -1.89 -5.09
CA PHE A 103 6.36 -2.38 -3.76
C PHE A 103 5.86 -3.80 -3.50
N THR A 104 4.57 -4.07 -3.78
CA THR A 104 4.01 -5.42 -3.61
C THR A 104 4.71 -6.43 -4.52
N THR A 105 5.01 -6.05 -5.77
CA THR A 105 5.74 -6.91 -6.72
C THR A 105 7.14 -7.24 -6.21
N VAL A 106 7.89 -6.26 -5.70
CA VAL A 106 9.22 -6.46 -5.11
C VAL A 106 9.13 -7.36 -3.88
N LEU A 107 8.20 -7.08 -2.96
CA LEU A 107 7.98 -7.91 -1.77
C LEU A 107 7.69 -9.36 -2.14
N TYR A 108 6.77 -9.60 -3.08
CA TYR A 108 6.43 -10.96 -3.50
C TYR A 108 7.58 -11.63 -4.24
N SER A 109 8.36 -10.91 -5.05
CA SER A 109 9.56 -11.45 -5.70
C SER A 109 10.58 -11.91 -4.66
N ILE A 110 10.82 -11.12 -3.62
CA ILE A 110 11.69 -11.49 -2.49
C ILE A 110 11.16 -12.73 -1.77
N VAL A 111 9.84 -12.79 -1.51
CA VAL A 111 9.19 -13.94 -0.88
C VAL A 111 9.36 -15.20 -1.72
N VAL A 112 9.08 -15.15 -3.03
CA VAL A 112 9.20 -16.29 -3.95
C VAL A 112 10.65 -16.76 -4.04
N TRP A 113 11.61 -15.85 -4.15
CA TRP A 113 13.04 -16.20 -4.14
C TRP A 113 13.49 -16.86 -2.84
N ARG A 114 12.90 -16.50 -1.70
CA ARG A 114 13.25 -17.05 -0.39
C ARG A 114 12.49 -18.33 -0.04
N PHE A 115 11.34 -18.58 -0.67
CA PHE A 115 10.51 -19.75 -0.44
C PHE A 115 11.21 -21.11 -0.64
N PRO A 116 12.06 -21.33 -1.67
CA PRO A 116 12.73 -22.62 -1.85
C PRO A 116 13.80 -22.92 -0.79
N ILE A 117 14.26 -21.93 -0.01
CA ILE A 117 15.41 -22.06 0.90
C ILE A 117 14.99 -22.58 2.30
N LYS A 118 13.73 -22.39 2.72
CA LYS A 118 13.28 -22.68 4.10
C LYS A 118 12.12 -23.67 4.15
N ARG A 119 12.44 -24.98 4.05
CA ARG A 119 11.52 -26.07 4.44
C ARG A 119 11.76 -26.62 5.86
N LYS A 120 12.70 -26.07 6.63
CA LYS A 120 13.02 -26.52 8.01
C LYS A 120 13.02 -25.35 9.00
N PRO A 121 12.60 -25.58 10.27
CA PRO A 121 12.59 -24.54 11.29
C PRO A 121 14.02 -24.10 11.65
N PRO A 122 14.25 -22.80 11.90
CA PRO A 122 15.58 -22.31 12.13
C PRO A 122 16.14 -22.73 13.49
N ARG A 123 17.32 -23.37 13.48
CA ARG A 123 18.05 -23.87 14.65
C ARG A 123 19.48 -23.31 14.77
N THR A 124 19.99 -22.56 13.81
CA THR A 124 21.43 -22.19 13.74
C THR A 124 21.70 -20.68 13.76
N LYS A 125 22.88 -20.26 14.26
CA LYS A 125 23.34 -18.85 14.28
C LYS A 125 23.32 -18.21 12.88
N LYS A 126 23.55 -19.00 11.83
CA LYS A 126 23.50 -18.56 10.43
C LYS A 126 22.10 -18.05 10.03
N GLU A 127 21.04 -18.72 10.49
CA GLU A 127 19.66 -18.33 10.17
C GLU A 127 19.26 -17.02 10.86
N VAL A 128 19.83 -16.71 12.03
CA VAL A 128 19.62 -15.42 12.70
C VAL A 128 20.21 -14.28 11.87
N VAL A 129 21.39 -14.47 11.29
CA VAL A 129 22.05 -13.48 10.42
C VAL A 129 21.25 -13.27 9.14
N GLU A 130 20.80 -14.36 8.50
CA GLU A 130 19.97 -14.27 7.30
C GLU A 130 18.61 -13.58 7.57
N ASN A 131 18.04 -13.79 8.76
CA ASN A 131 16.81 -13.10 9.17
C ASN A 131 17.04 -11.59 9.33
N ARG A 132 18.19 -11.18 9.89
CA ARG A 132 18.56 -9.76 9.99
C ARG A 132 18.75 -9.13 8.61
N GLN A 133 19.34 -9.85 7.67
CA GLN A 133 19.50 -9.38 6.29
C GLN A 133 18.14 -9.23 5.58
N ALA A 134 17.23 -10.20 5.73
CA ALA A 134 15.88 -10.10 5.18
C ALA A 134 15.10 -8.92 5.78
N LEU A 135 15.28 -8.65 7.08
CA LEU A 135 14.69 -7.48 7.75
C LEU A 135 15.28 -6.18 7.19
N SER A 136 16.59 -6.12 7.00
CA SER A 136 17.27 -4.95 6.40
C SER A 136 16.74 -4.68 4.99
N LEU A 137 16.59 -5.70 4.14
CA LEU A 137 16.04 -5.54 2.80
C LEU A 137 14.59 -5.06 2.81
N LEU A 138 13.75 -5.59 3.72
CA LEU A 138 12.37 -5.14 3.90
C LEU A 138 12.30 -3.68 4.37
N CYS A 139 13.16 -3.29 5.32
CA CYS A 139 13.25 -1.91 5.78
C CYS A 139 13.71 -0.96 4.65
N ILE A 140 14.70 -1.36 3.84
CA ILE A 140 15.16 -0.56 2.68
C ILE A 140 14.01 -0.39 1.67
N ALA A 141 13.29 -1.48 1.34
CA ALA A 141 12.16 -1.41 0.43
C ALA A 141 11.04 -0.48 0.94
N ILE A 142 10.77 -0.47 2.25
CA ILE A 142 9.79 0.44 2.87
C ILE A 142 10.30 1.89 2.86
N VAL A 143 11.58 2.13 3.16
CA VAL A 143 12.15 3.49 3.22
C VAL A 143 12.21 4.12 1.83
N VAL A 144 12.68 3.40 0.81
CA VAL A 144 12.71 3.88 -0.59
C VAL A 144 11.31 4.34 -1.01
N MET A 145 10.29 3.57 -0.64
CA MET A 145 8.90 3.85 -0.96
C MET A 145 8.26 5.00 -0.18
N ILE A 146 8.75 5.31 1.03
CA ILE A 146 8.26 6.45 1.83
C ILE A 146 8.97 7.75 1.40
N CYS A 147 10.17 7.65 0.84
CA CYS A 147 10.97 8.79 0.41
C CYS A 147 10.78 9.20 -1.06
N GLU A 148 10.13 8.37 -1.87
CA GLU A 148 9.61 8.71 -3.22
C GLU A 148 8.22 9.33 -3.15
#